data_AF-A0A9E2J042-F1
#
_entry.id   AF-A0A9E2J042-F1
#
_cell.length_a   1.000
_cell.length_b   1.000
_cell.length_c   1.000
_cell.angle_alpha   90.00
_cell.angle_beta   90.00
_cell.angle_gamma   90.00
#
_symmetry.space_group_name_H-M   'P 1'
#
loop_
_entity.id
_entity.type
_entity.pdbx_description
1 polymer ?
#
loop_
_entity_poly.entity_id
_entity_poly.type
_entity_poly.pdbx_seq_one_letter_code
_entity_poly.pdbx_strand_id
1 'polypeptide(L)'
;MEQNFLSFPTPAPCKQPFLLAVRAVHYPDMDLKSRDLMGAKNRSTKSPVSSIVYLRFRTNPDRLPVGASPSREGFSAMKKMLSAIVIFFLLLIPAAGDASFLIRLKNGGQLATPMYWIEGRLIFFYYAGGIAGIERIVVDRVERSEKKPADYMDTTSENRGKKELPPLSSITEKAQGPEKTTEIKEEGAEKVNIEAYKNKKDQMTVILDGLLEKQREAAARGDNDAKEKAREEMVKASKEIYKLTDEVTEKNKGKLPEGWWAR
;
A
#
# COMPACT_ATOMS: atom_id res chain seq x y z
N MET A 1 -39.32 -30.45 -30.52
CA MET A 1 -39.11 -30.91 -29.13
C MET A 1 -37.94 -31.85 -29.18
N GLU A 2 -36.78 -31.46 -28.66
CA GLU A 2 -35.78 -32.37 -28.08
C GLU A 2 -34.66 -31.50 -27.49
N GLN A 3 -34.54 -31.55 -26.17
CA GLN A 3 -33.54 -30.85 -25.38
C GLN A 3 -32.33 -31.77 -25.22
N ASN A 4 -31.18 -31.38 -25.78
CA ASN A 4 -29.90 -32.01 -25.49
C ASN A 4 -29.32 -31.39 -24.21
N PHE A 5 -29.48 -32.08 -23.08
CA PHE A 5 -28.79 -31.79 -21.83
C PHE A 5 -27.34 -32.33 -21.91
N LEU A 6 -26.38 -31.42 -21.97
CA LEU A 6 -24.97 -31.73 -21.78
C LEU A 6 -24.70 -32.00 -20.30
N SER A 7 -24.41 -33.25 -19.97
CA SER A 7 -23.94 -33.69 -18.66
C SER A 7 -22.48 -33.30 -18.47
N PHE A 8 -22.20 -32.46 -17.47
CA PHE A 8 -20.83 -32.16 -17.05
C PHE A 8 -20.36 -33.21 -16.03
N PRO A 9 -19.11 -33.71 -16.12
CA PRO A 9 -18.56 -34.62 -15.13
C PRO A 9 -18.26 -33.89 -13.83
N THR A 10 -18.77 -34.43 -12.71
CA THR A 10 -18.41 -34.02 -11.36
C THR A 10 -16.94 -34.33 -11.07
N PRO A 11 -16.13 -33.37 -10.57
CA PRO A 11 -14.76 -33.63 -10.16
C PRO A 11 -14.71 -34.43 -8.85
N ALA A 12 -13.83 -35.44 -8.82
CA ALA A 12 -13.60 -36.30 -7.67
C ALA A 12 -12.97 -35.54 -6.48
N PRO A 13 -13.25 -35.94 -5.23
CA PRO A 13 -12.67 -35.33 -4.04
C PRO A 13 -11.18 -35.69 -3.88
N CYS A 14 -10.30 -34.74 -4.19
CA CYS A 14 -8.87 -34.83 -3.87
C CYS A 14 -8.65 -34.80 -2.35
N LYS A 15 -8.38 -35.98 -1.76
CA LYS A 15 -7.81 -36.12 -0.43
C LYS A 15 -6.28 -35.95 -0.52
N GLN A 16 -5.76 -34.74 -0.32
CA GLN A 16 -4.35 -34.56 0.02
C GLN A 16 -4.22 -33.93 1.41
N PRO A 17 -3.55 -34.58 2.37
CA PRO A 17 -3.18 -33.96 3.63
C PRO A 17 -2.01 -33.00 3.39
N PHE A 18 -2.24 -31.70 3.56
CA PHE A 18 -1.17 -30.71 3.64
C PHE A 18 -0.40 -30.91 4.95
N LEU A 19 0.74 -31.59 4.87
CA LEU A 19 1.76 -31.55 5.92
C LEU A 19 2.52 -30.23 5.80
N LEU A 20 2.19 -29.29 6.69
CA LEU A 20 2.91 -28.04 6.89
C LEU A 20 4.28 -28.34 7.54
N ALA A 21 5.31 -28.55 6.71
CA ALA A 21 6.68 -28.62 7.18
C ALA A 21 7.18 -27.20 7.50
N VAL A 22 7.13 -26.82 8.77
CA VAL A 22 7.76 -25.60 9.28
C VAL A 22 9.28 -25.82 9.27
N ARG A 23 9.94 -25.34 8.22
CA ARG A 23 11.40 -25.31 8.13
C ARG A 23 11.90 -24.15 8.98
N ALA A 24 12.38 -24.45 10.19
CA ALA A 24 13.07 -23.48 11.03
C ALA A 24 14.36 -23.04 10.33
N VAL A 25 14.40 -21.80 9.85
CA VAL A 25 15.60 -21.20 9.28
C VAL A 25 16.48 -20.75 10.44
N HIS A 26 17.58 -21.45 10.63
CA HIS A 26 18.63 -21.13 11.60
C HIS A 26 19.34 -19.86 11.12
N TYR A 27 19.15 -18.75 11.83
CA TYR A 27 19.91 -17.53 11.58
C TYR A 27 21.32 -17.67 12.19
N PRO A 28 22.40 -17.48 11.41
CA PRO A 28 23.74 -17.46 11.97
C PRO A 28 23.92 -16.22 12.84
N ASP A 29 24.53 -16.44 13.99
CA ASP A 29 24.91 -15.47 15.00
C ASP A 29 25.84 -14.42 14.36
N MET A 30 25.38 -13.17 14.28
CA MET A 30 26.16 -12.07 13.71
C MET A 30 26.90 -11.36 14.84
N ASP A 31 28.16 -11.75 15.00
CA ASP A 31 29.16 -11.08 15.84
C ASP A 31 29.33 -9.62 15.38
N LEU A 32 28.68 -8.70 16.10
CA LEU A 32 28.85 -7.26 15.93
C LEU A 32 30.21 -6.83 16.49
N LYS A 33 31.21 -6.82 15.61
CA LYS A 33 32.51 -6.18 15.82
C LYS A 33 32.32 -4.67 15.94
N SER A 34 32.23 -4.18 17.17
CA SER A 34 32.35 -2.76 17.49
C SER A 34 33.78 -2.27 17.23
N ARG A 35 34.00 -1.46 16.19
CA ARG A 35 35.21 -0.64 16.09
C ARG A 35 34.95 0.69 15.37
N ASP A 36 35.30 1.74 16.11
CA ASP A 36 35.82 3.03 15.69
C ASP A 36 34.92 3.99 14.91
N LEU A 37 34.15 4.79 15.67
CA LEU A 37 33.83 6.17 15.30
C LEU A 37 34.28 7.12 16.41
N MET A 38 35.54 7.54 16.35
CA MET A 38 35.98 8.78 16.97
C MET A 38 35.70 9.94 16.00
N GLY A 39 35.01 10.96 16.52
CA GLY A 39 35.25 12.34 16.07
C GLY A 39 34.07 13.06 15.42
N ALA A 40 33.12 13.52 16.22
CA ALA A 40 32.42 14.78 15.91
C ALA A 40 31.98 15.47 17.21
N LYS A 41 32.58 16.63 17.46
CA LYS A 41 32.31 17.54 18.58
C LYS A 41 30.94 18.20 18.46
N ASN A 42 30.29 18.33 19.61
CA ASN A 42 29.46 19.45 20.05
C ASN A 42 28.24 19.82 19.19
N ARG A 43 27.05 19.49 19.70
CA ARG A 43 26.02 20.48 20.01
C ARG A 43 25.00 19.93 20.99
N SER A 44 25.08 20.48 22.20
CA SER A 44 24.06 20.46 23.25
C SER A 44 22.72 20.96 22.69
N THR A 45 21.73 20.07 22.60
CA THR A 45 20.33 20.45 22.77
C THR A 45 19.67 19.41 23.68
N LYS A 46 19.10 19.93 24.77
CA LYS A 46 18.45 19.18 25.83
C LYS A 46 17.22 18.48 25.25
N SER A 47 17.22 17.15 25.19
CA SER A 47 15.99 16.38 25.00
C SER A 47 15.28 16.20 26.34
N PRO A 48 13.93 16.23 26.36
CA PRO A 48 13.17 15.96 27.57
C PRO A 48 13.31 14.47 27.91
N VAL A 49 13.78 14.23 29.14
CA VAL A 49 13.85 12.92 29.77
C VAL A 49 12.44 12.34 29.81
N SER A 50 12.13 11.41 28.90
CA SER A 50 10.93 10.60 28.96
C SER A 50 11.12 9.63 30.12
N SER A 51 10.52 9.96 31.27
CA SER A 51 10.49 9.11 32.45
C SER A 51 9.69 7.84 32.15
N ILE A 52 10.38 6.79 31.69
CA ILE A 52 9.84 5.43 31.68
C ILE A 52 9.68 5.02 33.14
N VAL A 53 8.44 5.14 33.64
CA VAL A 53 8.02 4.59 34.92
C VAL A 53 7.99 3.07 34.76
N TYR A 54 9.08 2.41 35.15
CA TYR A 54 9.08 0.96 35.38
C TYR A 54 8.17 0.67 36.57
N LEU A 55 6.94 0.25 36.31
CA LEU A 55 6.09 -0.43 37.29
C LEU A 55 6.73 -1.78 37.64
N ARG A 56 7.71 -1.74 38.54
CA ARG A 56 8.33 -2.91 39.14
C ARG A 56 7.32 -3.47 40.14
N PHE A 57 6.49 -4.41 39.68
CA PHE A 57 5.69 -5.25 40.57
C PHE A 57 6.63 -5.99 41.51
N ARG A 58 6.77 -5.50 42.75
CA ARG A 58 7.33 -6.27 43.85
C ARG A 58 6.35 -7.39 44.16
N THR A 59 6.50 -8.52 43.50
CA THR A 59 5.97 -9.78 44.03
C THR A 59 6.84 -10.12 45.24
N ASN A 60 6.25 -10.00 46.43
CA ASN A 60 6.86 -10.33 47.70
C ASN A 60 6.84 -11.87 47.83
N PRO A 61 7.98 -12.58 47.72
CA PRO A 61 7.99 -14.05 47.69
C PRO A 61 7.80 -14.69 49.08
N ASP A 62 7.82 -13.92 50.17
CA ASP A 62 7.99 -14.47 51.53
C ASP A 62 6.70 -14.67 52.34
N ARG A 63 5.54 -14.79 51.67
CA ARG A 63 4.30 -15.22 52.34
C ARG A 63 3.59 -16.30 51.54
N LEU A 64 4.24 -17.45 51.41
CA LEU A 64 3.54 -18.69 51.12
C LEU A 64 3.17 -19.37 52.44
N PRO A 65 1.87 -19.58 52.73
CA PRO A 65 1.46 -20.41 53.85
C PRO A 65 1.93 -21.85 53.61
N VAL A 66 2.97 -22.23 54.33
CA VAL A 66 3.45 -23.61 54.44
C VAL A 66 2.33 -24.41 55.13
N GLY A 67 1.67 -25.32 54.41
CA GLY A 67 0.82 -26.33 55.05
C GLY A 67 -0.51 -26.68 54.39
N ALA A 68 -0.83 -26.20 53.20
CA ALA A 68 -2.00 -26.68 52.46
C ALA A 68 -1.54 -27.45 51.23
N SER A 69 -1.33 -28.76 51.38
CA SER A 69 -1.16 -29.69 50.26
C SER A 69 -2.38 -29.54 49.34
N PRO A 70 -2.25 -29.04 48.10
CA PRO A 70 -3.39 -28.92 47.22
C PRO A 70 -3.91 -30.32 46.94
N SER A 71 -5.11 -30.62 47.45
CA SER A 71 -5.86 -31.83 47.13
C SER A 71 -5.83 -32.04 45.62
N ARG A 72 -5.36 -33.21 45.19
CA ARG A 72 -5.17 -33.58 43.78
C ARG A 72 -6.47 -33.50 42.97
N GLU A 73 -7.62 -33.47 43.65
CA GLU A 73 -8.95 -33.30 43.05
C GLU A 73 -9.23 -31.85 42.62
N GLY A 74 -8.72 -30.86 43.35
CA GLY A 74 -8.92 -29.43 43.04
C GLY A 74 -8.24 -29.02 41.72
N PHE A 75 -7.14 -29.67 41.36
CA PHE A 75 -6.40 -29.38 40.13
C PHE A 75 -7.15 -29.81 38.86
N SER A 76 -8.03 -30.83 38.96
CA SER A 76 -8.88 -31.27 37.85
C SER A 76 -10.07 -30.31 37.65
N ALA A 77 -10.68 -29.84 38.74
CA ALA A 77 -11.79 -28.89 38.70
C ALA A 77 -11.35 -27.51 38.15
N MET A 78 -10.17 -27.02 38.55
CA MET A 78 -9.65 -25.73 38.10
C MET A 78 -9.32 -25.73 36.59
N LYS A 79 -8.80 -26.84 36.04
CA LYS A 79 -8.55 -26.99 34.61
C LYS A 79 -9.83 -27.00 33.77
N LYS A 80 -10.90 -27.64 34.28
CA LYS A 80 -12.22 -27.66 33.62
C LYS A 80 -12.85 -26.26 33.60
N MET A 81 -12.75 -25.51 34.70
CA MET A 81 -13.18 -24.11 34.75
C MET A 81 -12.40 -23.22 33.78
N LEU A 82 -11.08 -23.34 33.73
CA LEU A 82 -10.26 -22.55 32.81
C LEU A 82 -10.57 -22.87 31.34
N SER A 83 -10.73 -24.16 31.03
CA SER A 83 -11.11 -24.60 29.68
C SER A 83 -12.49 -24.09 29.28
N ALA A 84 -13.48 -24.11 30.18
CA ALA A 84 -14.81 -23.57 29.90
C ALA A 84 -14.76 -22.06 29.62
N ILE A 85 -13.95 -21.31 30.36
CA ILE A 85 -13.74 -19.87 30.14
C ILE A 85 -13.10 -19.61 28.77
N VAL A 86 -12.07 -20.36 28.39
CA VAL A 86 -11.43 -20.22 27.06
C VAL A 86 -12.42 -20.51 25.94
N ILE A 87 -13.23 -21.57 26.07
CA ILE A 87 -14.25 -21.91 25.07
C ILE A 87 -15.33 -20.82 24.98
N PHE A 88 -15.75 -20.26 26.12
CA PHE A 88 -16.72 -19.17 26.16
C PHE A 88 -16.17 -17.89 25.50
N PHE A 89 -14.90 -17.54 25.74
CA PHE A 89 -14.26 -16.43 25.03
C PHE A 89 -14.12 -16.70 23.53
N LEU A 90 -13.84 -17.94 23.12
CA LEU A 90 -13.78 -18.31 21.71
C LEU A 90 -15.14 -18.20 21.02
N LEU A 91 -16.24 -18.50 21.74
CA LEU A 91 -17.63 -18.35 21.27
C LEU A 91 -18.10 -16.88 21.22
N LEU A 92 -17.49 -16.01 22.03
CA LEU A 92 -17.78 -14.58 22.05
C LEU A 92 -17.03 -13.79 20.97
N ILE A 93 -16.06 -14.40 20.26
CA ILE A 93 -15.53 -13.79 19.04
C ILE A 93 -16.68 -13.87 18.04
N PRO A 94 -17.34 -12.74 17.72
CA PRO A 94 -18.35 -12.75 16.67
C PRO A 94 -17.63 -13.31 15.47
N ALA A 95 -18.18 -14.36 14.85
CA ALA A 95 -17.74 -14.79 13.53
C ALA A 95 -17.77 -13.51 12.70
N ALA A 96 -16.59 -12.92 12.47
CA ALA A 96 -16.45 -11.64 11.84
C ALA A 96 -16.90 -11.89 10.41
N GLY A 97 -18.21 -11.77 10.20
CA GLY A 97 -18.83 -12.05 8.93
C GLY A 97 -18.11 -11.19 7.91
N ASP A 98 -17.69 -11.83 6.82
CA ASP A 98 -17.02 -11.19 5.69
C ASP A 98 -17.91 -10.08 5.14
N ALA A 99 -17.86 -8.92 5.79
CA ALA A 99 -18.61 -7.76 5.37
C ALA A 99 -17.85 -7.19 4.18
N SER A 100 -18.44 -7.33 3.00
CA SER A 100 -17.90 -6.69 1.81
C SER A 100 -18.26 -5.20 1.86
N PHE A 101 -17.30 -4.35 1.50
CA PHE A 101 -17.50 -2.93 1.33
C PHE A 101 -17.68 -2.64 -0.16
N LEU A 102 -18.71 -1.86 -0.49
CA LEU A 102 -18.96 -1.37 -1.84
C LEU A 102 -18.52 0.08 -1.93
N ILE A 103 -17.41 0.32 -2.60
CA ILE A 103 -16.89 1.66 -2.89
C ILE A 103 -17.56 2.14 -4.17
N ARG A 104 -18.41 3.17 -4.06
CA ARG A 104 -19.01 3.85 -5.22
C ARG A 104 -18.13 5.02 -5.62
N LEU A 105 -17.81 5.08 -6.90
CA LEU A 105 -17.03 6.14 -7.52
C LEU A 105 -17.94 7.20 -8.12
N LYS A 106 -17.47 8.45 -8.19
CA LYS A 106 -18.24 9.56 -8.76
C LYS A 106 -18.59 9.39 -10.25
N ASN A 107 -17.82 8.57 -10.98
CA ASN A 107 -18.12 8.21 -12.37
C ASN A 107 -19.23 7.15 -12.51
N GLY A 108 -19.84 6.71 -11.40
CA GLY A 108 -20.84 5.65 -11.36
C GLY A 108 -20.25 4.23 -11.27
N GLY A 109 -18.91 4.10 -11.31
CA GLY A 109 -18.23 2.83 -11.09
C GLY A 109 -18.42 2.31 -9.66
N GLN A 110 -18.38 0.99 -9.49
CA GLN A 110 -18.56 0.35 -8.19
C GLN A 110 -17.47 -0.71 -8.00
N LEU A 111 -16.89 -0.76 -6.81
CA LEU A 111 -15.83 -1.69 -6.46
C LEU A 111 -16.20 -2.39 -5.16
N ALA A 112 -16.37 -3.72 -5.22
CA ALA A 112 -16.57 -4.54 -4.03
C ALA A 112 -15.20 -4.99 -3.48
N THR A 113 -14.95 -4.78 -2.20
CA THR A 113 -13.71 -5.14 -1.53
C THR A 113 -13.99 -5.72 -0.14
N PRO A 114 -13.24 -6.74 0.33
CA PRO A 114 -13.45 -7.29 1.68
C PRO A 114 -13.02 -6.32 2.79
N MET A 115 -12.06 -5.44 2.51
CA MET A 115 -11.52 -4.51 3.50
C MET A 115 -10.93 -3.28 2.81
N TYR A 116 -11.09 -2.14 3.46
CA TYR A 116 -10.45 -0.90 3.07
C TYR A 116 -9.91 -0.17 4.31
N TRP A 117 -8.93 0.69 4.10
CA TRP A 117 -8.43 1.62 5.12
C TRP A 117 -8.07 2.95 4.48
N ILE A 118 -7.97 4.00 5.30
CA ILE A 118 -7.70 5.36 4.84
C ILE A 118 -6.33 5.78 5.36
N GLU A 119 -5.47 6.24 4.46
CA GLU A 119 -4.15 6.75 4.79
C GLU A 119 -3.98 8.12 4.12
N GLY A 120 -4.19 9.19 4.91
CA GLY A 120 -4.20 10.56 4.42
C GLY A 120 -5.33 10.81 3.41
N ARG A 121 -4.96 11.04 2.14
CA ARG A 121 -5.90 11.32 1.03
C ARG A 121 -6.23 10.10 0.19
N LEU A 122 -5.58 8.97 0.44
CA LEU A 122 -5.76 7.73 -0.30
C LEU A 122 -6.61 6.76 0.51
N ILE A 123 -7.53 6.09 -0.18
CA ILE A 123 -8.27 4.93 0.30
C ILE A 123 -7.60 3.70 -0.30
N PHE A 124 -7.07 2.84 0.55
CA PHE A 124 -6.47 1.57 0.16
C PHE A 124 -7.48 0.45 0.35
N PHE A 125 -7.48 -0.52 -0.57
CA PHE A 125 -8.38 -1.66 -0.54
C PHE A 125 -7.78 -2.86 -1.26
N TYR A 126 -8.27 -4.06 -0.95
CA TYR A 126 -7.85 -5.28 -1.62
C TYR A 126 -8.55 -5.44 -2.96
N TYR A 127 -7.78 -5.67 -4.03
CA TYR A 127 -8.29 -5.89 -5.38
C TYR A 127 -7.39 -6.88 -6.15
N ALA A 128 -8.00 -7.89 -6.78
CA ALA A 128 -7.33 -8.90 -7.60
C ALA A 128 -6.09 -9.56 -6.95
N GLY A 129 -6.12 -9.78 -5.63
CA GLY A 129 -5.01 -10.38 -4.89
C GLY A 129 -3.89 -9.41 -4.49
N GLY A 130 -4.04 -8.11 -4.74
CA GLY A 130 -3.12 -7.06 -4.30
C GLY A 130 -3.80 -5.95 -3.50
N ILE A 131 -3.04 -4.91 -3.17
CA ILE A 131 -3.52 -3.69 -2.54
C ILE A 131 -3.54 -2.59 -3.60
N ALA A 132 -4.71 -1.98 -3.81
CA ALA A 132 -4.87 -0.82 -4.69
C ALA A 132 -5.17 0.41 -3.83
N GLY A 133 -4.75 1.59 -4.30
CA GLY A 133 -5.04 2.88 -3.67
C GLY A 133 -5.80 3.79 -4.62
N ILE A 134 -6.83 4.47 -4.13
CA ILE A 134 -7.58 5.47 -4.88
C ILE A 134 -7.70 6.77 -4.08
N GLU A 135 -7.67 7.92 -4.75
CA GLU A 135 -7.88 9.19 -4.07
C GLU A 135 -9.32 9.34 -3.56
N ARG A 136 -9.45 9.82 -2.33
CA ARG A 136 -10.75 10.05 -1.67
C ARG A 136 -11.65 11.01 -2.46
N ILE A 137 -11.09 11.92 -3.26
CA ILE A 137 -11.86 12.86 -4.08
C ILE A 137 -12.67 12.18 -5.20
N VAL A 138 -12.22 11.01 -5.66
CA VAL A 138 -12.86 10.23 -6.73
C VAL A 138 -13.96 9.32 -6.18
N VAL A 139 -13.91 9.01 -4.89
CA VAL A 139 -14.90 8.20 -4.19
C VAL A 139 -16.12 9.06 -3.86
N ASP A 140 -17.30 8.57 -4.22
CA ASP A 140 -18.58 9.17 -3.87
C ASP A 140 -18.97 8.77 -2.44
N ARG A 141 -19.08 7.46 -2.19
CA ARG A 141 -19.40 6.90 -0.87
C ARG A 141 -18.97 5.44 -0.74
N VAL A 142 -18.80 4.98 0.50
CA VAL A 142 -18.50 3.58 0.84
C VAL A 142 -19.66 3.00 1.64
N GLU A 143 -20.27 1.93 1.13
CA GLU A 143 -21.40 1.25 1.76
C GLU A 143 -20.97 -0.13 2.27
N ARG A 144 -21.53 -0.57 3.40
CA ARG A 144 -21.39 -1.96 3.84
C ARG A 144 -22.42 -2.79 3.08
N SER A 145 -21.96 -3.83 2.38
CA SER A 145 -22.81 -4.75 1.64
C SER A 145 -22.79 -6.12 2.31
N GLU A 146 -23.95 -6.75 2.39
CA GLU A 146 -24.09 -8.15 2.85
C GLU A 146 -23.85 -9.15 1.71
N LYS A 147 -23.77 -8.68 0.46
CA LYS A 147 -23.56 -9.54 -0.71
C LYS A 147 -22.11 -9.96 -0.79
N LYS A 148 -21.87 -11.23 -1.18
CA LYS A 148 -20.50 -11.74 -1.29
C LYS A 148 -19.79 -11.06 -2.48
N PRO A 149 -18.47 -10.81 -2.40
CA PRO A 149 -17.71 -10.19 -3.49
C PRO A 149 -17.81 -10.96 -4.82
N ALA A 150 -17.98 -12.29 -4.75
CA ALA A 150 -18.13 -13.15 -5.91
C ALA A 150 -19.36 -12.79 -6.77
N ASP A 151 -20.44 -12.32 -6.15
CA ASP A 151 -21.69 -12.00 -6.86
C ASP A 151 -21.57 -10.73 -7.73
N TYR A 152 -20.57 -9.88 -7.47
CA TYR A 152 -20.35 -8.62 -8.20
C TYR A 152 -19.44 -8.76 -9.42
N MET A 153 -18.58 -9.79 -9.43
CA MET A 153 -17.64 -10.04 -10.53
C MET A 153 -18.36 -10.47 -11.81
N ASP A 154 -19.51 -11.14 -11.69
CA ASP A 154 -20.28 -11.62 -12.84
C ASP A 154 -21.00 -10.45 -13.56
N THR A 155 -21.61 -9.54 -12.79
CA THR A 155 -22.37 -8.40 -13.34
C THR A 155 -21.53 -7.30 -13.98
N THR A 156 -20.23 -7.22 -13.69
CA THR A 156 -19.36 -6.17 -14.25
C THR A 156 -18.95 -6.48 -15.69
N SER A 157 -18.97 -7.75 -16.09
CA SER A 157 -18.69 -8.17 -17.48
C SER A 157 -19.89 -7.91 -18.40
N GLU A 158 -21.11 -8.19 -17.92
CA GLU A 158 -22.30 -8.20 -18.77
C GLU A 158 -22.82 -6.80 -19.15
N ASN A 159 -22.58 -5.78 -18.32
CA ASN A 159 -22.98 -4.39 -18.60
C ASN A 159 -21.96 -3.59 -19.41
N ARG A 160 -20.80 -4.17 -19.78
CA ARG A 160 -19.78 -3.47 -20.59
C ARG A 160 -20.10 -3.45 -22.10
N GLY A 161 -21.19 -4.09 -22.53
CA GLY A 161 -21.53 -4.27 -23.94
C GLY A 161 -22.36 -3.17 -24.62
N LYS A 162 -22.96 -2.19 -23.90
CA LYS A 162 -23.93 -1.27 -24.55
C LYS A 162 -23.93 0.20 -24.10
N LYS A 163 -22.87 0.69 -23.45
CA LYS A 163 -22.61 2.13 -23.38
C LYS A 163 -21.23 2.39 -23.95
N GLU A 164 -21.20 2.89 -25.18
CA GLU A 164 -20.06 3.65 -25.71
C GLU A 164 -19.71 4.70 -24.66
N LEU A 165 -18.61 4.45 -23.95
CA LEU A 165 -17.99 5.44 -23.10
C LEU A 165 -17.35 6.48 -24.03
N PRO A 166 -17.67 7.78 -23.90
CA PRO A 166 -16.89 8.82 -24.54
C PRO A 166 -15.42 8.71 -24.07
N PRO A 167 -14.44 9.01 -24.96
CA PRO A 167 -13.03 8.85 -24.66
C PRO A 167 -12.65 9.62 -23.39
N LEU A 168 -11.99 8.90 -22.48
CA LEU A 168 -11.47 9.39 -21.20
C LEU A 168 -10.23 10.25 -21.44
N SER A 169 -10.42 11.41 -22.09
CA SER A 169 -9.40 12.42 -22.31
C SER A 169 -10.04 13.80 -22.29
N SER A 170 -10.48 14.27 -21.12
CA SER A 170 -10.62 15.71 -20.76
C SER A 170 -11.53 15.94 -19.55
N ILE A 171 -10.96 15.98 -18.34
CA ILE A 171 -11.51 16.70 -17.17
C ILE A 171 -10.26 17.16 -16.40
N THR A 172 -9.76 18.41 -16.41
CA THR A 172 -10.41 19.72 -16.53
C THR A 172 -9.41 20.75 -17.07
N GLU A 173 -9.60 21.19 -18.31
CA GLU A 173 -9.32 22.56 -18.71
C GLU A 173 -10.53 23.03 -19.52
N LYS A 174 -11.37 23.87 -18.90
CA LYS A 174 -12.33 24.73 -19.59
C LYS A 174 -12.75 25.86 -18.66
N ALA A 175 -12.02 26.95 -18.72
CA ALA A 175 -12.62 28.28 -18.73
C ALA A 175 -12.44 28.79 -20.17
N GLN A 176 -13.56 28.95 -20.88
CA GLN A 176 -13.59 29.27 -22.30
C GLN A 176 -14.11 30.69 -22.49
N GLY A 177 -13.40 31.47 -23.30
CA GLY A 177 -13.93 32.62 -24.05
C GLY A 177 -12.88 33.72 -24.30
N PRO A 178 -12.90 34.41 -25.46
CA PRO A 178 -13.09 33.92 -26.83
C PRO A 178 -11.96 34.38 -27.79
N GLU A 179 -12.05 33.87 -29.02
CA GLU A 179 -11.28 34.16 -30.25
C GLU A 179 -10.50 35.49 -30.33
N LYS A 180 -9.22 35.41 -30.71
CA LYS A 180 -8.67 36.27 -31.76
C LYS A 180 -7.51 35.60 -32.50
N THR A 181 -7.82 35.12 -33.69
CA THR A 181 -6.86 34.83 -34.76
C THR A 181 -5.97 36.06 -34.96
N THR A 182 -4.70 35.95 -34.62
CA THR A 182 -3.67 36.84 -35.13
C THR A 182 -2.53 35.96 -35.60
N GLU A 183 -2.42 35.80 -36.92
CA GLU A 183 -1.17 35.42 -37.57
C GLU A 183 -0.11 36.40 -37.11
N ILE A 184 0.80 35.93 -36.24
CA ILE A 184 2.07 36.61 -36.02
C ILE A 184 3.12 35.72 -36.66
N LYS A 185 3.63 36.25 -37.78
CA LYS A 185 4.83 35.80 -38.45
C LYS A 185 5.95 35.57 -37.44
N GLU A 186 6.51 34.39 -37.55
CA GLU A 186 7.80 34.01 -37.03
C GLU A 186 8.87 35.02 -37.45
N GLU A 187 9.68 35.46 -36.50
CA GLU A 187 11.11 35.71 -36.70
C GLU A 187 11.75 35.94 -35.34
N GLY A 188 12.67 35.04 -34.97
CA GLY A 188 13.36 35.04 -33.68
C GLY A 188 13.09 33.84 -32.78
N ALA A 189 12.71 32.67 -33.34
CA ALA A 189 12.77 31.42 -32.60
C ALA A 189 14.24 31.07 -32.33
N GLU A 190 14.77 31.56 -31.21
CA GLU A 190 15.95 30.99 -30.56
C GLU A 190 15.72 29.48 -30.51
N LYS A 191 16.48 28.72 -31.30
CA LYS A 191 16.35 27.26 -31.39
C LYS A 191 16.64 26.70 -30.01
N VAL A 192 15.58 26.53 -29.22
CA VAL A 192 15.63 25.94 -27.90
C VAL A 192 16.29 24.58 -28.10
N ASN A 193 17.41 24.37 -27.44
CA ASN A 193 18.20 23.14 -27.56
C ASN A 193 17.45 21.99 -26.88
N ILE A 194 16.47 21.40 -27.59
CA ILE A 194 15.60 20.32 -27.11
C ILE A 194 16.44 19.09 -26.71
N GLU A 195 17.56 18.85 -27.41
CA GLU A 195 18.47 17.74 -27.10
C GLU A 195 19.11 17.88 -25.72
N ALA A 196 19.52 19.09 -25.32
CA ALA A 196 20.08 19.33 -23.99
C ALA A 196 19.06 19.04 -22.88
N TYR A 197 17.78 19.36 -23.10
CA TYR A 197 16.70 19.04 -22.16
C TYR A 197 16.44 17.53 -22.07
N LYS A 198 16.47 16.84 -23.20
CA LYS A 198 16.32 15.37 -23.25
C LYS A 198 17.46 14.68 -22.48
N ASN A 199 18.70 15.09 -22.71
CA ASN A 199 19.87 14.57 -21.99
C ASN A 199 19.77 14.78 -20.47
N LYS A 200 19.30 15.96 -20.02
CA LYS A 200 19.07 16.21 -18.58
C LYS A 200 18.00 15.30 -18.00
N LYS A 201 16.88 15.12 -18.71
CA LYS A 201 15.79 14.23 -18.30
C LYS A 201 16.27 12.77 -18.22
N ASP A 202 17.08 12.31 -19.18
CA ASP A 202 17.65 10.97 -19.18
C ASP A 202 18.66 10.78 -18.02
N GLN A 203 19.50 11.77 -17.74
CA GLN A 203 20.39 11.77 -16.56
C GLN A 203 19.60 11.66 -15.25
N MET A 204 18.54 12.46 -15.09
CA MET A 204 17.69 12.40 -13.89
C MET A 204 16.97 11.05 -13.77
N THR A 205 16.63 10.43 -14.90
CA THR A 205 16.03 9.09 -14.94
C THR A 205 17.02 8.04 -14.45
N VAL A 206 18.28 8.08 -14.88
CA VAL A 206 19.35 7.21 -14.38
C VAL A 206 19.60 7.42 -12.89
N ILE A 207 19.57 8.68 -12.42
CA ILE A 207 19.68 8.99 -10.99
C ILE A 207 18.53 8.36 -10.21
N LEU A 208 17.30 8.44 -10.72
CA LEU A 208 16.11 7.89 -10.08
C LEU A 208 16.19 6.36 -9.98
N ASP A 209 16.60 5.69 -11.06
CA ASP A 209 16.81 4.24 -11.07
C ASP A 209 17.92 3.82 -10.07
N GLY A 210 19.01 4.60 -9.98
CA GLY A 210 20.06 4.38 -8.97
C GLY A 210 19.61 4.62 -7.52
N LEU A 211 18.73 5.60 -7.28
CA LEU A 211 18.15 5.84 -5.96
C LEU A 211 17.17 4.76 -5.53
N LEU A 212 16.42 4.19 -6.47
CA LEU A 212 15.56 3.02 -6.21
C LEU A 212 16.37 1.81 -5.74
N GLU A 213 17.52 1.54 -6.37
CA GLU A 213 18.40 0.46 -5.94
C GLU A 213 19.00 0.73 -4.55
N LYS A 214 19.45 1.96 -4.28
CA LYS A 214 19.90 2.35 -2.92
C LYS A 214 18.80 2.16 -1.87
N GLN A 215 17.56 2.52 -2.21
CA GLN A 215 16.43 2.32 -1.31
C GLN A 215 16.18 0.83 -1.04
N ARG A 216 16.29 -0.02 -2.07
CA ARG A 216 16.18 -1.49 -1.92
C ARG A 216 17.29 -2.05 -1.05
N GLU A 217 18.54 -1.63 -1.25
CA GLU A 217 19.68 -2.04 -0.42
C GLU A 217 19.56 -1.58 1.04
N ALA A 218 19.07 -0.36 1.28
CA ALA A 218 18.81 0.14 2.63
C ALA A 218 17.70 -0.67 3.31
N ALA A 219 16.62 -0.98 2.58
CA ALA A 219 15.55 -1.82 3.07
C ALA A 219 16.02 -3.25 3.39
N ALA A 220 16.87 -3.83 2.55
CA ALA A 220 17.46 -5.15 2.79
C ALA A 220 18.35 -5.19 4.04
N ARG A 221 19.03 -4.09 4.36
CA ARG A 221 19.85 -3.93 5.57
C ARG A 221 19.05 -3.52 6.82
N GLY A 222 17.77 -3.18 6.67
CA GLY A 222 16.95 -2.64 7.77
C GLY A 222 17.33 -1.21 8.20
N ASP A 223 18.05 -0.47 7.35
CA ASP A 223 18.47 0.91 7.64
C ASP A 223 17.37 1.90 7.20
N ASN A 224 16.54 2.31 8.16
CA ASN A 224 15.41 3.21 7.91
C ASN A 224 15.84 4.64 7.55
N ASP A 225 16.96 5.12 8.11
CA ASP A 225 17.45 6.48 7.85
C ASP A 225 17.97 6.59 6.42
N ALA A 226 18.75 5.59 5.97
CA ALA A 226 19.19 5.52 4.58
C ALA A 226 18.02 5.38 3.59
N LYS A 227 16.99 4.62 3.97
CA LYS A 227 15.77 4.44 3.16
C LYS A 227 15.01 5.76 3.00
N GLU A 228 14.84 6.53 4.08
CA GLU A 228 14.13 7.81 4.03
C GLU A 228 14.93 8.85 3.25
N LYS A 229 16.27 8.89 3.44
CA LYS A 229 17.14 9.75 2.64
C LYS A 229 17.05 9.46 1.13
N ALA A 230 17.08 8.17 0.75
CA ALA A 230 16.91 7.77 -0.65
C ALA A 230 15.54 8.22 -1.19
N ARG A 231 14.48 8.12 -0.37
CA ARG A 231 13.12 8.57 -0.73
C ARG A 231 13.06 10.08 -0.95
N GLU A 232 13.67 10.88 -0.08
CA GLU A 232 13.72 12.33 -0.23
C GLU A 232 14.45 12.74 -1.52
N GLU A 233 15.57 12.09 -1.82
CA GLU A 233 16.34 12.32 -3.04
C GLU A 233 15.51 11.93 -4.29
N MET A 234 14.74 10.83 -4.25
CA MET A 234 13.85 10.44 -5.35
C MET A 234 12.75 11.48 -5.60
N VAL A 235 12.15 12.03 -4.54
CA VAL A 235 11.13 13.07 -4.63
C VAL A 235 11.73 14.35 -5.24
N LYS A 236 12.97 14.72 -4.88
CA LYS A 236 13.66 15.88 -5.48
C LYS A 236 13.93 15.67 -6.97
N ALA A 237 14.51 14.53 -7.36
CA ALA A 237 14.78 14.21 -8.76
C ALA A 237 13.49 14.20 -9.60
N SER A 238 12.41 13.65 -9.06
CA SER A 238 11.11 13.65 -9.73
C SER A 238 10.56 15.06 -9.94
N LYS A 239 10.66 15.95 -8.94
CA LYS A 239 10.26 17.36 -9.08
C LYS A 239 11.05 18.08 -10.16
N GLU A 240 12.35 17.81 -10.28
CA GLU A 240 13.19 18.40 -11.33
C GLU A 240 12.80 17.92 -12.73
N ILE A 241 12.44 16.65 -12.91
CA ILE A 241 11.94 16.13 -14.19
C ILE A 241 10.65 16.85 -14.61
N TYR A 242 9.70 17.06 -13.69
CA TYR A 242 8.48 17.81 -14.00
C TYR A 242 8.76 19.27 -14.30
N LYS A 243 9.64 19.93 -13.53
CA LYS A 243 10.04 21.31 -13.81
C LYS A 243 10.66 21.46 -15.21
N LEU A 244 11.54 20.53 -15.60
CA LEU A 244 12.11 20.50 -16.96
C LEU A 244 11.03 20.27 -18.03
N THR A 245 10.03 19.43 -17.72
CA THR A 245 8.91 19.17 -18.62
C THR A 245 8.05 20.42 -18.82
N ASP A 246 7.77 21.16 -17.74
CA ASP A 246 7.02 22.42 -17.78
C ASP A 246 7.77 23.47 -18.60
N GLU A 247 9.08 23.64 -18.37
CA GLU A 247 9.93 24.57 -19.14
C GLU A 247 9.96 24.23 -20.64
N VAL A 248 10.05 22.94 -21.00
CA VAL A 248 10.01 22.50 -22.40
C VAL A 248 8.63 22.73 -23.01
N THR A 249 7.57 22.50 -22.25
CA THR A 249 6.18 22.70 -22.68
C THR A 249 5.90 24.18 -22.93
N GLU A 250 6.33 25.06 -22.03
CA GLU A 250 6.20 26.52 -22.18
C GLU A 250 6.94 27.02 -23.43
N LYS A 251 8.17 26.52 -23.63
CA LYS A 251 8.99 26.88 -24.80
C LYS A 251 8.45 26.32 -26.12
N ASN A 252 7.74 25.20 -26.10
CA ASN A 252 7.21 24.54 -27.29
C ASN A 252 5.71 24.79 -27.50
N LYS A 253 5.24 26.00 -27.15
CA LYS A 253 3.87 26.47 -27.37
C LYS A 253 2.81 25.53 -26.78
N GLY A 254 3.09 24.97 -25.60
CA GLY A 254 2.18 24.06 -24.90
C GLY A 254 2.20 22.61 -25.40
N LYS A 255 3.07 22.25 -26.35
CA LYS A 255 3.16 20.88 -26.87
C LYS A 255 4.46 20.21 -26.42
N LEU A 256 4.38 19.02 -25.84
CA LEU A 256 5.60 18.25 -25.58
C LEU A 256 6.18 17.69 -26.90
N PRO A 257 7.52 17.60 -27.03
CA PRO A 257 8.16 16.91 -28.13
C PRO A 257 7.72 15.45 -28.23
N GLU A 258 7.62 14.93 -29.45
CA GLU A 258 7.32 13.51 -29.68
C GLU A 258 8.43 12.64 -29.07
N GLY A 259 8.05 11.55 -28.39
CA GLY A 259 9.00 10.68 -27.69
C GLY A 259 9.62 11.27 -26.42
N TRP A 260 9.10 12.39 -25.88
CA TRP A 260 9.60 12.95 -24.62
C TRP A 260 9.58 11.94 -23.46
N TRP A 261 8.56 11.08 -23.41
CA TRP A 261 8.43 10.02 -22.38
C TRP A 261 8.91 8.64 -22.83
N ALA A 262 9.33 8.48 -24.09
CA ALA A 262 9.93 7.23 -24.53
C ALA A 262 11.28 7.06 -23.83
N ARG A 263 11.47 5.89 -23.18
CA ARG A 263 12.77 5.42 -22.68
C ARG A 263 13.40 4.54 -23.75
#